data_AF-A0AAV0Y2J5-F1
#
_entry.id   AF-A0AAV0Y2J5-F1
#
_cell.length_a   1.000
_cell.length_b   1.000
_cell.length_c   1.000
_cell.angle_alpha   90.00
_cell.angle_beta   90.00
_cell.angle_gamma   90.00
#
_symmetry.space_group_name_H-M   'P 1'
#
loop_
_entity.id
_entity.type
_entity.pdbx_description
1 polymer ?
#
loop_
_entity_poly.entity_id
_entity_poly.type
_entity_poly.pdbx_seq_one_letter_code
_entity_poly.pdbx_strand_id
1 'polypeptide(L)'
;MFTNQMKMYELSITDPRYKYTKNNIFKNKNNDVKIVATTNFEIGQEIKTLCGQTAIIKPEDIKEGINDFSIMRSLKNGRDLLFLGPAAYVNQIDPEYKMGPSGRIDVVCKNH
;
A
#
# COMPACT_ATOMS: atom_id res chain seq x y z
N MET A 1 -15.96 13.46 6.74
CA MET A 1 -14.53 13.25 6.44
C MET A 1 -14.11 11.79 6.62
N PHE A 2 -14.44 11.12 7.73
CA PHE A 2 -14.10 9.70 7.96
C PHE A 2 -14.82 8.67 7.05
N THR A 3 -16.00 9.01 6.55
CA THR A 3 -16.85 8.12 5.75
C THR A 3 -16.20 7.66 4.45
N ASN A 4 -15.40 8.51 3.80
CA ASN A 4 -14.76 8.18 2.53
C ASN A 4 -13.62 7.16 2.69
N GLN A 5 -12.86 7.27 3.78
CA GLN A 5 -11.76 6.36 4.06
C GLN A 5 -12.28 4.98 4.47
N MET A 6 -13.33 4.93 5.29
CA MET A 6 -13.98 3.67 5.66
C MET A 6 -14.53 2.94 4.43
N LYS A 7 -15.24 3.68 3.55
CA LYS A 7 -15.75 3.14 2.28
C LYS A 7 -14.65 2.58 1.38
N MET A 8 -13.47 3.21 1.36
CA MET A 8 -12.31 2.71 0.62
C MET A 8 -11.85 1.34 1.12
N TYR A 9 -11.80 1.15 2.44
CA TYR A 9 -11.48 -0.15 3.03
C TYR A 9 -12.57 -1.19 2.78
N GLU A 10 -13.86 -0.83 2.90
CA GLU A 10 -14.97 -1.74 2.61
C GLU A 10 -14.93 -2.25 1.17
N LEU A 11 -14.74 -1.36 0.20
CA LEU A 11 -14.58 -1.72 -1.21
C LEU A 11 -13.34 -2.58 -1.44
N SER A 12 -12.24 -2.32 -0.73
CA SER A 12 -11.04 -3.13 -0.84
C SER A 12 -11.18 -4.52 -0.25
N ILE A 13 -11.88 -4.68 0.88
CA ILE A 13 -12.01 -5.96 1.57
C ILE A 13 -12.96 -6.89 0.80
N THR A 14 -13.92 -6.30 0.09
CA THR A 14 -14.92 -7.04 -0.70
C THR A 14 -14.43 -7.43 -2.09
N ASP A 15 -13.29 -6.92 -2.55
CA ASP A 15 -12.72 -7.29 -3.84
C ASP A 15 -12.12 -8.69 -3.80
N PRO A 16 -12.63 -9.65 -4.58
CA PRO A 16 -12.18 -11.04 -4.49
C PRO A 16 -10.85 -11.30 -5.22
N ARG A 17 -10.27 -10.31 -5.94
CA ARG A 17 -9.06 -10.46 -6.77
C ARG A 17 -7.76 -10.43 -5.97
N TYR A 18 -7.84 -10.03 -4.71
CA TYR A 18 -6.74 -10.07 -3.76
C TYR A 18 -7.26 -10.24 -2.35
N LYS A 19 -6.36 -10.53 -1.41
CA LYS A 19 -6.70 -10.63 0.02
C LYS A 19 -5.59 -10.11 0.91
N TYR A 20 -5.99 -9.59 2.06
CA TYR A 20 -5.09 -9.26 3.16
C TYR A 20 -4.72 -10.55 3.90
N THR A 21 -3.43 -10.73 4.16
CA THR A 21 -2.90 -11.89 4.89
C THR A 21 -1.84 -11.44 5.86
N LYS A 22 -1.67 -12.19 6.96
CA LYS A 22 -0.57 -11.96 7.89
C LYS A 22 0.76 -12.10 7.15
N ASN A 23 1.64 -11.13 7.31
CA ASN A 23 3.01 -11.19 6.83
C ASN A 23 3.93 -11.69 7.94
N ASN A 24 4.54 -12.86 7.73
CA ASN A 24 5.51 -13.45 8.67
C ASN A 24 6.95 -13.37 8.16
N ILE A 25 7.19 -12.68 7.03
CA ILE A 25 8.50 -12.62 6.38
C ILE A 25 9.48 -11.77 7.22
N PHE A 26 9.01 -10.64 7.76
CA PHE A 26 9.85 -9.75 8.56
C PHE A 26 9.78 -10.13 10.04
N LYS A 27 10.82 -10.81 10.54
CA LYS A 27 10.90 -11.34 11.92
C LYS A 27 10.73 -10.28 13.03
N ASN A 28 10.98 -9.01 12.71
CA ASN A 28 10.92 -7.91 13.68
C ASN A 28 9.61 -7.11 13.62
N LYS A 29 8.66 -7.47 12.74
CA LYS A 29 7.37 -6.78 12.64
C LYS A 29 6.25 -7.67 13.17
N ASN A 30 5.71 -7.31 14.34
CA ASN A 30 4.51 -7.93 14.88
C ASN A 30 3.27 -7.39 14.17
N ASN A 31 2.30 -8.26 13.87
CA ASN A 31 1.03 -7.94 13.21
C ASN A 31 1.15 -7.30 11.82
N ASP A 32 2.24 -7.59 11.11
CA ASP A 32 2.40 -7.12 9.74
C ASP A 32 1.40 -7.79 8.79
N VAL A 33 0.99 -7.06 7.75
CA VAL A 33 -0.03 -7.48 6.79
C VAL A 33 0.51 -7.28 5.39
N LYS A 34 0.23 -8.24 4.50
CA LYS A 34 0.53 -8.15 3.07
C LYS A 34 -0.70 -8.42 2.24
N ILE A 35 -0.71 -7.89 1.03
CA ILE A 35 -1.71 -8.18 0.01
C ILE A 35 -1.20 -9.29 -0.90
N VAL A 36 -2.07 -10.26 -1.19
CA VAL A 36 -1.78 -11.40 -2.06
C VAL A 36 -2.85 -11.48 -3.14
N ALA A 37 -2.42 -11.53 -4.41
CA ALA A 37 -3.30 -11.80 -5.54
C ALA A 37 -3.98 -13.17 -5.38
N THR A 38 -5.27 -13.24 -5.63
CA THR A 38 -6.05 -14.49 -5.69
C THR A 38 -6.43 -14.86 -7.12
N THR A 39 -6.23 -13.94 -8.06
CA THR A 39 -6.45 -14.11 -9.49
C THR A 39 -5.23 -13.62 -10.27
N ASN A 40 -5.15 -13.99 -11.56
CA ASN A 40 -4.16 -13.41 -12.46
C ASN A 40 -4.57 -11.98 -12.83
N PHE A 41 -3.58 -11.11 -13.02
CA PHE A 41 -3.77 -9.75 -13.52
C PHE A 41 -3.06 -9.60 -14.85
N GLU A 42 -3.66 -8.84 -15.76
CA GLU A 42 -3.02 -8.44 -17.00
C GLU A 42 -2.15 -7.20 -16.79
N ILE A 43 -1.10 -7.07 -17.60
CA ILE A 43 -0.26 -5.87 -17.60
C ILE A 43 -1.12 -4.67 -17.98
N GLY A 44 -1.08 -3.61 -17.16
CA GLY A 44 -1.90 -2.41 -17.35
C GLY A 44 -3.30 -2.49 -16.75
N GLN A 45 -3.69 -3.62 -16.15
CA GLN A 45 -4.98 -3.74 -15.47
C GLN A 45 -5.00 -2.90 -14.17
N GLU A 46 -5.93 -1.95 -14.09
CA GLU A 46 -6.11 -1.13 -12.88
C GLU A 46 -6.93 -1.88 -11.79
N ILE A 47 -6.48 -1.81 -10.54
CA ILE A 47 -7.22 -2.30 -9.35
C ILE A 47 -7.74 -1.10 -8.55
N LYS A 48 -8.87 -0.53 -8.96
CA LYS A 48 -9.41 0.72 -8.39
C LYS A 48 -9.81 0.63 -6.91
N THR A 49 -10.13 -0.57 -6.44
CA THR A 49 -10.47 -0.90 -5.05
C THR A 49 -9.24 -0.94 -4.14
N LEU A 50 -8.04 -1.10 -4.72
CA LEU A 50 -6.77 -1.10 -4.00
C LEU A 50 -6.10 0.27 -4.14
N CYS A 51 -6.66 1.30 -3.51
CA CYS A 51 -6.14 2.66 -3.58
C CYS A 51 -5.74 3.21 -2.19
N GLY A 52 -5.13 4.40 -2.19
CA GLY A 52 -4.78 5.13 -0.98
C GLY A 52 -4.87 6.63 -1.21
N GLN A 53 -4.64 7.39 -0.14
CA GLN A 53 -4.66 8.84 -0.13
C GLN A 53 -3.32 9.36 0.39
N THR A 54 -2.87 10.47 -0.19
CA THR A 54 -1.68 11.18 0.28
C THR A 54 -2.07 12.43 1.05
N ALA A 55 -1.36 12.71 2.13
CA ALA A 55 -1.38 13.99 2.82
C ALA A 55 0.05 14.50 2.98
N ILE A 56 0.26 15.82 2.89
CA ILE A 56 1.57 16.40 3.22
C ILE A 56 1.79 16.20 4.72
N ILE A 57 2.93 15.62 5.08
CA ILE A 57 3.36 15.46 6.47
C ILE A 57 4.57 16.35 6.71
N LYS A 58 4.64 16.94 7.91
CA LYS A 58 5.79 17.75 8.29
C LYS A 58 6.85 16.87 8.99
N PRO A 59 8.14 17.22 8.90
CA PRO A 59 9.21 16.44 9.53
C PRO A 59 9.00 16.22 11.03
N GLU A 60 8.45 17.21 11.76
CA GLU A 60 8.18 17.12 13.20
C GLU A 60 7.12 16.06 13.58
N ASP A 61 6.26 15.66 12.64
CA ASP A 61 5.21 14.65 12.84
C ASP A 61 5.71 13.23 12.52
N ILE A 62 6.94 13.10 12.00
CA ILE A 62 7.57 11.82 11.65
C ILE A 62 8.40 11.32 12.82
N LYS A 63 8.14 10.08 13.22
CA LYS A 63 8.90 9.34 14.23
C LYS A 63 9.50 8.11 13.57
N GLU A 64 10.81 8.18 13.33
CA GLU A 64 11.56 7.10 12.68
C GLU A 64 11.35 5.75 13.37
N GLY A 65 11.09 4.72 12.57
CA GLY A 65 10.80 3.36 13.03
C GLY A 65 9.44 3.17 13.73
N ILE A 66 8.62 4.22 13.88
CA ILE A 66 7.31 4.16 14.53
C ILE A 66 6.18 4.39 13.52
N ASN A 67 6.20 5.50 12.79
CA ASN A 67 5.11 5.89 11.87
C ASN A 67 5.57 6.29 10.46
N ASP A 68 6.81 5.96 10.10
CA ASP A 68 7.46 6.25 8.82
C ASP A 68 7.28 5.15 7.75
N PHE A 69 6.44 4.14 8.03
CA PHE A 69 6.26 2.95 7.19
C PHE A 69 5.67 3.20 5.80
N SER A 70 5.07 4.36 5.55
CA SER A 70 4.42 4.71 4.28
C SER A 70 4.58 6.20 3.96
N ILE A 71 5.81 6.68 4.05
CA ILE A 71 6.19 8.03 3.65
C ILE A 71 6.77 8.00 2.23
N MET A 72 6.26 8.89 1.38
CA MET A 72 6.73 9.07 0.00
C MET A 72 7.35 10.46 -0.16
N ARG A 73 8.47 10.55 -0.86
CA ARG A 73 9.08 11.83 -1.22
C ARG A 73 8.57 12.30 -2.58
N SER A 74 7.90 13.45 -2.63
CA SER A 74 7.49 14.05 -3.89
C SER A 74 8.68 14.71 -4.59
N LEU A 75 9.03 14.24 -5.78
CA LEU A 75 10.08 14.83 -6.62
C LEU A 75 9.71 16.22 -7.17
N LYS A 76 8.40 16.50 -7.33
CA LYS A 76 7.91 17.75 -7.92
C LYS A 76 8.15 18.96 -7.02
N ASN A 77 7.98 18.77 -5.70
CA ASN A 77 8.00 19.88 -4.74
C ASN A 77 8.87 19.60 -3.51
N GLY A 78 9.57 18.47 -3.47
CA GLY A 78 10.45 18.10 -2.36
C GLY A 78 9.71 18.08 -1.02
N ARG A 79 8.45 17.65 -0.99
CA ARG A 79 7.71 17.46 0.27
C ARG A 79 7.52 15.98 0.56
N ASP A 80 7.47 15.67 1.85
CA ASP A 80 7.12 14.34 2.32
C ASP A 80 5.60 14.20 2.37
N LEU A 81 5.13 13.05 1.88
CA LEU A 81 3.74 12.71 1.81
C LEU A 81 3.51 11.45 2.65
N LEU A 82 2.59 11.52 3.60
CA LEU A 82 2.04 10.35 4.25
C LEU A 82 1.03 9.70 3.31
N PHE A 83 1.26 8.43 2.95
CA PHE A 83 0.37 7.66 2.10
C PHE A 83 -0.36 6.59 2.91
N LEU A 84 -1.69 6.63 2.97
CA LEU A 84 -2.50 5.69 3.76
C LEU A 84 -3.67 5.14 2.96
N GLY A 85 -4.24 4.02 3.42
CA GLY A 85 -5.34 3.32 2.77
C GLY A 85 -4.95 1.89 2.39
N PRO A 86 -5.87 1.12 1.77
CA PRO A 86 -5.63 -0.22 1.26
C PRO A 86 -4.27 -0.43 0.58
N ALA A 87 -3.90 0.49 -0.32
CA ALA A 87 -2.67 0.41 -1.08
C ALA A 87 -1.37 0.52 -0.26
N ALA A 88 -1.43 1.08 0.96
CA ALA A 88 -0.26 1.19 1.83
C ALA A 88 0.24 -0.17 2.36
N TYR A 89 -0.56 -1.23 2.22
CA TYR A 89 -0.18 -2.60 2.57
C TYR A 89 0.49 -3.37 1.42
N VAL A 90 0.72 -2.72 0.28
CA VAL A 90 1.53 -3.29 -0.80
C VAL A 90 3.00 -3.13 -0.43
N ASN A 91 3.62 -4.26 -0.14
CA ASN A 91 5.03 -4.29 0.23
C ASN A 91 5.92 -4.06 -1.01
N GLN A 92 6.93 -3.20 -0.86
CA GLN A 92 8.01 -3.11 -1.82
C GLN A 92 8.80 -4.43 -1.80
N ILE A 93 8.96 -5.06 -2.95
CA ILE A 93 9.75 -6.28 -3.09
C ILE A 93 11.23 -5.88 -3.00
N ASP A 94 11.93 -6.43 -2.01
CA ASP A 94 13.38 -6.37 -1.94
C ASP A 94 13.97 -7.04 -3.21
N PRO A 95 14.86 -6.37 -3.98
CA PRO A 95 15.46 -6.94 -5.18
C PRO A 95 16.12 -8.31 -4.98
N GLU A 96 16.56 -8.66 -3.77
CA GLU A 96 17.14 -9.97 -3.45
C GLU A 96 16.09 -11.09 -3.33
N TYR A 97 14.81 -10.74 -3.19
CA TYR A 97 13.72 -11.70 -3.04
C TYR A 97 13.15 -12.10 -4.41
N LYS A 98 13.65 -13.21 -4.97
CA LYS A 98 13.05 -13.84 -6.16
C LYS A 98 11.65 -14.36 -5.84
N MET A 99 10.62 -13.64 -6.27
CA MET A 99 9.25 -14.16 -6.22
C MET A 99 9.05 -15.27 -7.25
N GLY A 100 8.29 -16.30 -6.84
CA GLY A 100 7.69 -17.26 -7.76
C GLY A 100 6.64 -16.60 -8.68
N PRO A 101 5.92 -17.36 -9.51
CA PRO A 101 5.22 -16.89 -10.72
C PRO A 101 4.02 -15.94 -10.50
N SER A 102 3.78 -15.46 -9.28
CA SER A 102 2.72 -14.49 -8.97
C SER A 102 3.17 -13.08 -9.34
N GLY A 103 2.54 -12.55 -10.40
CA GLY A 103 2.89 -11.28 -11.05
C GLY A 103 2.93 -10.04 -10.15
N ARG A 104 3.54 -9.01 -10.72
CA ARG A 104 3.69 -7.67 -10.14
C ARG A 104 2.32 -6.97 -10.11
N ILE A 105 1.88 -6.54 -8.93
CA ILE A 105 0.73 -5.63 -8.79
C ILE A 105 1.29 -4.21 -8.76
N ASP A 106 1.17 -3.49 -9.88
CA ASP A 106 1.41 -2.05 -9.90
C ASP A 106 0.16 -1.34 -9.39
N VAL A 107 0.21 -0.76 -8.19
CA VAL A 107 -0.89 0.04 -7.66
C VAL A 107 -0.82 1.45 -8.22
N VAL A 108 -1.77 1.79 -9.09
CA VAL A 108 -1.93 3.15 -9.62
C VAL A 108 -2.86 3.93 -8.69
N CYS A 109 -2.30 4.81 -7.85
CA CYS A 109 -3.10 5.81 -7.14
C CYS A 109 -3.27 7.06 -8.01
N LYS A 110 -4.51 7.39 -8.38
CA LYS A 110 -4.84 8.68 -9.00
C LYS A 110 -5.09 9.70 -7.90
N ASN A 111 -4.28 10.76 -7.86
CA ASN A 111 -4.54 11.94 -7.05
C ASN A 111 -5.77 12.65 -7.63
N HIS A 112 -6.83 12.81 -6.82
CA HIS A 112 -7.94 13.73 -7.10
C HIS A 112 -7.75 15.00 -6.27
#